data_AF-A0A1X7LKU2-F1
#
_entry.id   AF-A0A1X7LKU2-F1
#
_cell.length_a   1.000
_cell.length_b   1.000
_cell.length_c   1.000
_cell.angle_alpha   90.00
_cell.angle_beta   90.00
_cell.angle_gamma   90.00
#
_symmetry.space_group_name_H-M   'P 1'
#
loop_
_entity.id
_entity.type
_entity.pdbx_description
1 polymer ?
#
loop_
_entity_poly.entity_id
_entity_poly.type
_entity_poly.pdbx_seq_one_letter_code
_entity_poly.pdbx_strand_id
1 'polypeptide(L)'
;MHKLHILYLTLLFVSCSHQEEQNSIQQYFDEQEIKHLELLMNFVRNEITADCKSEYEECISKYFNQYEDLPANASDIDLGISKEKEKELLTKIDKSLFDKIWIYCEGSKATSKKDKRVKIKSLCINSKGKFAELLLSTTKSKDTLQIYGKPFEYLGDYSASMNSLLLKQSERFDFESKREFLLITIHLLTLNYPEETF
;
A
#
# COMPACT_ATOMS: atom_id res chain seq x y z
N MET A 1 26.26 1.26 52.72
CA MET A 1 26.74 1.32 51.33
C MET A 1 26.41 0.00 50.64
N HIS A 2 25.20 -0.15 50.08
CA HIS A 2 24.87 -1.29 49.23
C HIS A 2 24.41 -0.80 47.87
N LYS A 3 25.01 -1.44 46.88
CA LYS A 3 25.23 -0.96 45.53
C LYS A 3 23.95 -1.06 44.71
N LEU A 4 23.62 0.08 44.13
CA LEU A 4 22.88 0.32 42.91
C LEU A 4 23.26 -0.72 41.81
N HIS A 5 22.47 -1.79 41.68
CA HIS A 5 22.55 -2.73 40.56
C HIS A 5 21.16 -3.24 40.19
N ILE A 6 20.25 -2.34 39.81
CA ILE A 6 19.01 -2.69 39.12
C ILE A 6 18.86 -1.69 37.97
N LEU A 7 19.74 -1.76 36.98
CA LEU A 7 19.60 -0.96 35.76
C LEU A 7 20.35 -1.63 34.59
N TYR A 8 20.08 -2.89 34.29
CA TYR A 8 20.61 -3.53 33.07
C TYR A 8 19.84 -4.80 32.67
N LEU A 9 18.50 -4.79 32.74
CA LEU A 9 17.68 -5.94 32.32
C LEU A 9 16.41 -5.56 31.53
N THR A 10 16.42 -4.41 30.86
CA THR A 10 15.29 -3.97 30.00
C THR A 10 15.66 -3.80 28.53
N LEU A 11 16.91 -4.11 28.13
CA LEU A 11 17.40 -3.88 26.76
C LEU A 11 17.33 -5.09 25.81
N LEU A 12 16.75 -6.22 26.23
CA LEU A 12 16.71 -7.46 25.41
C LEU A 12 15.36 -7.75 24.74
N PHE A 13 14.32 -6.96 24.99
CA PHE A 13 12.99 -7.22 24.40
C PHE A 13 12.71 -6.49 23.09
N VAL A 14 13.57 -5.54 22.68
CA VAL A 14 13.35 -4.75 21.46
C VAL A 14 13.81 -5.49 20.19
N SER A 15 14.71 -6.48 20.28
CA SER A 15 15.18 -7.21 19.11
C SER A 15 14.23 -8.31 18.60
N CYS A 16 13.25 -8.74 19.38
CA CYS A 16 12.44 -9.91 19.02
C CYS A 16 11.32 -9.58 18.02
N SER A 17 10.72 -8.38 18.08
CA SER A 17 9.62 -7.99 17.19
C SER A 17 10.08 -7.70 15.75
N HIS A 18 11.23 -7.06 15.59
CA HIS A 18 11.77 -6.69 14.27
C HIS A 18 12.12 -7.94 13.43
N GLN A 19 12.61 -8.99 14.09
CA GLN A 19 13.01 -10.24 13.44
C GLN A 19 11.79 -11.06 13.00
N GLU A 20 10.69 -11.03 13.76
CA GLU A 20 9.45 -11.73 13.43
C GLU A 20 8.71 -11.09 12.24
N GLU A 21 8.70 -9.76 12.16
CA GLU A 21 8.09 -9.04 11.03
C GLU A 21 8.92 -9.19 9.74
N GLN A 22 10.24 -9.10 9.83
CA GLN A 22 11.13 -9.29 8.68
C GLN A 22 11.03 -10.71 8.10
N ASN A 23 10.92 -11.72 8.98
CA ASN A 23 10.68 -13.12 8.59
C ASN A 23 9.34 -13.32 7.87
N SER A 24 8.35 -12.43 8.06
CA SER A 24 7.00 -12.62 7.51
C SER A 24 6.89 -12.26 6.01
N ILE A 25 7.58 -11.23 5.54
CA ILE A 25 7.57 -10.83 4.11
C ILE A 25 8.44 -11.78 3.29
N GLN A 26 9.53 -12.28 3.89
CA GLN A 26 10.46 -13.24 3.27
C GLN A 26 9.82 -14.59 2.88
N GLN A 27 8.64 -14.90 3.42
CA GLN A 27 7.84 -16.06 2.99
C GLN A 27 7.27 -15.91 1.58
N TYR A 28 7.14 -14.67 1.08
CA TYR A 28 6.48 -14.34 -0.18
C TYR A 28 7.43 -13.80 -1.23
N PHE A 29 8.52 -13.16 -0.80
CA PHE A 29 9.46 -12.43 -1.65
C PHE A 29 10.90 -12.76 -1.27
N ASP A 30 11.78 -12.87 -2.27
CA ASP A 30 13.21 -13.03 -2.03
C ASP A 30 13.91 -11.71 -1.65
N GLU A 31 15.19 -11.78 -1.31
CA GLU A 31 15.95 -10.61 -0.85
C GLU A 31 16.05 -9.48 -1.90
N GLN A 32 16.12 -9.82 -3.19
CA GLN A 32 16.18 -8.82 -4.26
C GLN A 32 14.82 -8.16 -4.44
N GLU A 33 13.75 -8.96 -4.41
CA GLU A 33 12.38 -8.47 -4.45
C GLU A 33 12.07 -7.58 -3.25
N ILE A 34 12.51 -7.93 -2.06
CA ILE A 34 12.35 -7.10 -0.86
C ILE A 34 13.02 -5.74 -1.01
N LYS A 35 14.22 -5.66 -1.61
CA LYS A 35 14.86 -4.36 -1.89
C LYS A 35 14.02 -3.51 -2.84
N HIS A 36 13.40 -4.12 -3.85
CA HIS A 36 12.50 -3.40 -4.76
C HIS A 36 11.20 -2.98 -4.08
N LEU A 37 10.64 -3.81 -3.18
CA LEU A 37 9.50 -3.43 -2.34
C LEU A 37 9.84 -2.24 -1.43
N GLU A 38 11.05 -2.20 -0.87
CA GLU A 38 11.55 -1.07 -0.09
C GLU A 38 11.67 0.21 -0.94
N LEU A 39 12.05 0.12 -2.22
CA LEU A 39 12.04 1.27 -3.12
C LEU A 39 10.62 1.82 -3.31
N LEU A 40 9.61 0.95 -3.47
CA LEU A 40 8.21 1.35 -3.57
C LEU A 40 7.72 2.03 -2.29
N MET A 41 8.01 1.43 -1.13
CA MET A 41 7.62 1.96 0.18
C MET A 41 8.29 3.32 0.45
N ASN A 42 9.57 3.44 0.12
CA ASN A 42 10.31 4.70 0.28
C ASN A 42 9.77 5.78 -0.67
N PHE A 43 9.39 5.43 -1.91
CA PHE A 43 8.77 6.37 -2.82
C PHE A 43 7.45 6.92 -2.26
N VAL A 44 6.52 6.03 -1.85
CA VAL A 44 5.24 6.46 -1.28
C VAL A 44 5.47 7.28 -0.01
N ARG A 45 6.36 6.83 0.89
CA ARG A 45 6.74 7.58 2.08
C ARG A 45 7.21 9.00 1.74
N ASN A 46 8.07 9.15 0.74
CA ASN A 46 8.60 10.46 0.37
C ASN A 46 7.52 11.36 -0.26
N GLU A 47 6.61 10.81 -1.08
CA GLU A 47 5.54 11.59 -1.70
C GLU A 47 4.52 12.06 -0.65
N ILE A 48 4.10 11.20 0.28
CA ILE A 48 3.13 11.58 1.33
C ILE A 48 3.72 12.56 2.35
N THR A 49 5.04 12.56 2.57
CA THR A 49 5.70 13.48 3.53
C THR A 49 6.42 14.66 2.88
N ALA A 50 6.39 14.81 1.55
CA ALA A 50 7.24 15.76 0.82
C ALA A 50 7.17 17.22 1.35
N ASP A 51 5.96 17.68 1.67
CA ASP A 51 5.69 19.05 2.13
C ASP A 51 5.41 19.14 3.64
N CYS A 52 5.76 18.09 4.39
CA CYS A 52 5.55 18.01 5.82
C CYS A 52 6.86 18.18 6.59
N LYS A 53 6.87 19.06 7.59
CA LYS A 53 8.03 19.34 8.46
C LYS A 53 7.87 18.79 9.88
N SER A 54 6.76 18.10 10.13
CA SER A 54 6.44 17.49 11.41
C SER A 54 7.02 16.07 11.51
N GLU A 55 6.79 15.41 12.64
CA GLU A 55 7.09 13.99 12.79
C GLU A 55 6.30 13.12 11.81
N TYR A 56 6.83 11.95 11.46
CA TYR A 56 6.27 11.09 10.42
C TYR A 56 4.78 10.76 10.64
N GLU A 57 4.38 10.36 11.85
CA GLU A 57 2.99 10.06 12.18
C GLU A 57 2.04 11.25 11.94
N GLU A 58 2.48 12.46 12.27
CA GLU A 58 1.71 13.69 12.03
C GLU A 58 1.59 13.98 10.52
N CYS A 59 2.65 13.72 9.76
CA CYS A 59 2.62 13.85 8.30
C CYS A 59 1.65 12.86 7.65
N ILE A 60 1.65 11.60 8.10
CA ILE A 60 0.70 10.59 7.64
C ILE A 60 -0.73 11.01 7.97
N SER A 61 -1.01 11.39 9.22
CA SER A 61 -2.35 11.84 9.62
C SER A 61 -2.79 13.03 8.78
N LYS A 62 -1.94 14.04 8.62
CA LYS A 62 -2.26 15.21 7.79
C LYS A 62 -2.55 14.83 6.33
N TYR A 63 -1.78 13.90 5.77
CA TYR A 63 -1.99 13.40 4.42
C TYR A 63 -3.35 12.72 4.26
N PHE A 64 -3.78 11.89 5.21
CA PHE A 64 -5.08 11.20 5.08
C PHE A 64 -6.29 12.05 5.49
N ASN A 65 -6.12 13.01 6.40
CA ASN A 65 -7.20 13.90 6.84
C ASN A 65 -7.82 14.70 5.68
N GLN A 66 -7.06 14.95 4.60
CA GLN A 66 -7.59 15.63 3.41
C GLN A 66 -8.66 14.83 2.66
N TYR A 67 -8.79 13.53 2.96
CA TYR A 67 -9.70 12.62 2.28
C TYR A 67 -10.96 12.27 3.08
N GLU A 68 -11.05 12.66 4.36
CA GLU A 68 -12.18 12.33 5.25
C GLU A 68 -13.53 12.73 4.62
N ASP A 69 -13.58 13.93 4.06
CA ASP A 69 -14.78 14.53 3.47
C ASP A 69 -14.99 14.20 1.99
N LEU A 70 -14.18 13.33 1.37
CA LEU A 70 -14.36 12.97 -0.03
C LEU A 70 -15.76 12.37 -0.26
N PRO A 71 -16.53 12.84 -1.25
CA PRO A 71 -17.83 12.25 -1.51
C PRO A 71 -17.67 10.81 -2.02
N ALA A 72 -18.63 9.94 -1.70
CA ALA A 72 -18.57 8.51 -2.02
C ALA A 72 -18.48 8.19 -3.52
N ASN A 73 -18.76 9.18 -4.37
CA ASN A 73 -18.74 9.11 -5.84
C ASN A 73 -17.59 9.93 -6.46
N ALA A 74 -16.57 10.32 -5.70
CA ALA A 74 -15.39 10.97 -6.26
C ALA A 74 -14.71 10.03 -7.27
N SER A 75 -14.83 10.36 -8.56
CA SER A 75 -14.28 9.56 -9.67
C SER A 75 -12.80 9.82 -9.90
N ASP A 76 -12.31 10.98 -9.46
CA ASP A 76 -10.95 11.45 -9.70
C ASP A 76 -10.37 11.94 -8.38
N ILE A 77 -9.79 11.01 -7.61
CA ILE A 77 -9.11 11.33 -6.36
C ILE A 77 -7.67 11.70 -6.70
N ASP A 78 -7.28 12.92 -6.37
CA ASP A 78 -5.87 13.32 -6.41
C ASP A 78 -5.17 12.82 -5.14
N LEU A 79 -4.31 11.82 -5.30
CA LEU A 79 -3.55 11.26 -4.19
C LEU A 79 -2.32 12.09 -3.84
N GLY A 80 -2.01 13.17 -4.56
CA GLY A 80 -0.79 13.96 -4.33
C GLY A 80 0.51 13.17 -4.60
N ILE A 81 0.41 11.98 -5.18
CA ILE A 81 1.53 11.13 -5.60
C ILE A 81 1.75 11.37 -7.09
N SER A 82 2.96 11.77 -7.49
CA SER A 82 3.27 12.05 -8.90
C SER A 82 3.15 10.79 -9.76
N LYS A 83 2.17 10.80 -10.66
CA LYS A 83 1.91 9.71 -11.63
C LYS A 83 3.08 9.49 -12.58
N GLU A 84 3.78 10.55 -12.98
CA GLU A 84 4.96 10.47 -13.83
C GLU A 84 6.11 9.76 -13.12
N LYS A 85 6.41 10.16 -11.87
CA LYS A 85 7.45 9.51 -11.07
C LYS A 85 7.10 8.06 -10.74
N GLU A 86 5.84 7.78 -10.46
CA GLU A 86 5.37 6.41 -10.24
C GLU A 86 5.60 5.54 -11.48
N LYS A 87 5.24 6.01 -12.68
CA LYS A 87 5.51 5.27 -13.91
C LYS A 87 7.00 4.99 -14.07
N GLU A 88 7.84 6.01 -13.87
CA GLU A 88 9.29 5.85 -13.95
C GLU A 88 9.79 4.81 -12.93
N LEU A 89 9.29 4.86 -11.69
CA LEU A 89 9.62 3.89 -10.65
C LEU A 89 9.24 2.47 -11.07
N LEU A 90 8.03 2.26 -11.59
CA LEU A 90 7.57 0.94 -12.01
C LEU A 90 8.37 0.37 -13.20
N THR A 91 9.00 1.21 -14.04
CA THR A 91 9.93 0.71 -15.08
C THR A 91 11.23 0.14 -14.52
N LYS A 92 11.59 0.50 -13.27
CA LYS A 92 12.79 0.02 -12.57
C LYS A 92 12.54 -1.26 -11.76
N ILE A 93 11.29 -1.67 -11.62
CA ILE A 93 10.91 -2.89 -10.90
C ILE A 93 11.09 -4.11 -11.81
N ASP A 94 11.77 -5.13 -11.30
CA ASP A 94 11.93 -6.40 -12.01
C ASP A 94 10.57 -6.99 -12.40
N LYS A 95 10.49 -7.51 -13.63
CA LYS A 95 9.26 -8.11 -14.15
C LYS A 95 8.72 -9.23 -13.25
N SER A 96 9.60 -10.04 -12.65
CA SER A 96 9.20 -11.09 -11.70
C SER A 96 8.42 -10.52 -10.51
N LEU A 97 8.93 -9.44 -9.91
CA LEU A 97 8.24 -8.77 -8.81
C LEU A 97 6.95 -8.12 -9.28
N PHE A 98 6.99 -7.44 -10.43
CA PHE A 98 5.79 -6.83 -11.01
C PHE A 98 4.68 -7.87 -11.17
N ASP A 99 4.96 -9.02 -11.79
CA ASP A 99 3.98 -10.08 -12.00
C ASP A 99 3.50 -10.72 -10.69
N LYS A 100 4.28 -10.67 -9.60
CA LYS A 100 3.86 -11.15 -8.27
C LYS A 100 2.88 -10.19 -7.57
N ILE A 101 2.80 -8.94 -8.01
CA ILE A 101 1.97 -7.91 -7.38
C ILE A 101 0.81 -7.53 -8.30
N TRP A 102 1.11 -7.23 -9.56
CA TRP A 102 0.21 -6.58 -10.48
C TRP A 102 0.03 -7.35 -11.79
N ILE A 103 -1.07 -7.02 -12.44
CA ILE A 103 -1.29 -7.23 -13.87
C ILE A 103 -1.81 -5.93 -14.47
N TYR A 104 -1.74 -5.83 -15.79
CA TYR A 104 -2.48 -4.81 -16.49
C TYR A 104 -3.89 -5.31 -16.79
N CYS A 105 -4.88 -4.54 -16.34
CA CYS A 105 -6.28 -4.77 -16.71
C CYS A 105 -6.62 -3.99 -17.96
N GLU A 106 -7.47 -4.58 -18.80
CA GLU A 106 -8.10 -3.90 -19.93
C GLU A 106 -9.57 -3.65 -19.63
N GLY A 107 -10.03 -2.44 -19.91
CA GLY A 107 -11.41 -2.01 -19.73
C GLY A 107 -11.89 -1.17 -20.91
N SER A 108 -13.12 -0.65 -20.79
CA SER A 108 -13.63 0.32 -21.75
C SER A 108 -14.43 1.43 -21.08
N LYS A 109 -14.11 2.67 -21.40
CA LYS A 109 -14.77 3.87 -20.85
C LYS A 109 -15.63 4.53 -21.92
N ALA A 110 -16.84 4.94 -21.55
CA ALA A 110 -17.69 5.72 -22.43
C ALA A 110 -17.08 7.11 -22.64
N THR A 111 -17.10 7.60 -23.88
CA THR A 111 -16.67 8.97 -24.18
C THR A 111 -17.89 9.91 -24.18
N SER A 112 -17.63 11.22 -24.10
CA SER A 112 -18.67 12.26 -24.22
C SER A 112 -19.43 12.23 -25.55
N LYS A 113 -18.89 11.54 -26.57
CA LYS A 113 -19.60 11.23 -27.82
C LYS A 113 -20.37 9.92 -27.63
N LYS A 114 -21.70 10.00 -27.64
CA LYS A 114 -22.60 8.84 -27.61
C LYS A 114 -22.10 7.76 -28.59
N ASP A 115 -22.08 6.52 -28.11
CA ASP A 115 -21.68 5.29 -28.82
C ASP A 115 -20.19 5.08 -29.11
N LYS A 116 -19.28 5.94 -28.62
CA LYS A 116 -17.84 5.66 -28.66
C LYS A 116 -17.32 5.26 -27.29
N ARG A 117 -16.75 4.05 -27.22
CA ARG A 117 -15.98 3.56 -26.07
C ARG A 117 -14.50 3.55 -26.44
N VAL A 118 -13.66 4.02 -25.54
CA VAL A 118 -12.19 3.89 -25.66
C VAL A 118 -11.74 2.72 -24.81
N LYS A 119 -10.78 1.93 -25.32
CA LYS A 119 -10.12 0.93 -24.50
C LYS A 119 -9.19 1.64 -23.53
N ILE A 120 -9.20 1.17 -22.29
CA ILE A 120 -8.35 1.70 -21.23
C ILE A 120 -7.55 0.56 -20.62
N LYS A 121 -6.32 0.87 -20.25
CA LYS A 121 -5.42 -0.01 -19.53
C LYS A 121 -5.13 0.60 -18.18
N SER A 122 -5.28 -0.17 -17.12
CA SER A 122 -4.98 0.27 -15.75
C SER A 122 -4.11 -0.78 -15.05
N LEU A 123 -3.59 -0.41 -13.89
CA LEU A 123 -2.93 -1.35 -13.00
C LEU A 123 -3.99 -2.02 -12.11
N CYS A 124 -3.88 -3.34 -11.95
CA CYS A 124 -4.73 -4.13 -11.07
C CYS A 124 -3.87 -5.09 -10.26
N ILE A 125 -4.39 -5.59 -9.14
CA ILE A 125 -3.71 -6.62 -8.39
C ILE A 125 -3.74 -7.95 -9.15
N ASN A 126 -2.61 -8.64 -9.18
CA ASN A 126 -2.58 -10.05 -9.54
C ASN A 126 -3.17 -10.87 -8.38
N SER A 127 -4.45 -11.22 -8.47
CA SER A 127 -5.15 -12.04 -7.46
C SER A 127 -4.53 -13.42 -7.21
N LYS A 128 -3.69 -13.91 -8.13
CA LYS A 128 -2.93 -15.16 -8.02
C LYS A 128 -1.45 -14.94 -7.68
N GLY A 129 -1.05 -13.69 -7.47
CA GLY A 129 0.31 -13.28 -7.16
C GLY A 129 0.65 -13.43 -5.68
N LYS A 130 1.94 -13.35 -5.37
CA LYS A 130 2.45 -13.46 -3.99
C LYS A 130 2.01 -12.32 -3.09
N PHE A 131 1.77 -11.14 -3.64
CA PHE A 131 1.21 -10.03 -2.88
C PHE A 131 -0.22 -10.32 -2.40
N ALA A 132 -1.06 -10.94 -3.23
CA ALA A 132 -2.43 -11.31 -2.84
C ALA A 132 -2.42 -12.31 -1.67
N GLU A 133 -1.51 -13.29 -1.69
CA GLU A 133 -1.30 -14.21 -0.57
C GLU A 133 -0.87 -13.47 0.71
N LEU A 134 0.11 -12.55 0.60
CA LEU A 134 0.55 -11.72 1.71
C LEU A 134 -0.61 -10.89 2.29
N LEU A 135 -1.37 -10.19 1.45
CA LEU A 135 -2.51 -9.35 1.85
C LEU A 135 -3.54 -10.16 2.63
N LEU A 136 -3.96 -11.30 2.10
CA LEU A 136 -4.94 -12.17 2.76
C LEU A 136 -4.38 -12.72 4.08
N SER A 137 -3.11 -13.11 4.13
CA SER A 137 -2.47 -13.56 5.36
C SER A 137 -2.46 -12.46 6.43
N THR A 138 -2.06 -11.23 6.06
CA THR A 138 -1.95 -10.10 7.01
C THR A 138 -3.31 -9.72 7.57
N THR A 139 -4.30 -9.63 6.70
CA THR A 139 -5.65 -9.15 7.06
C THR A 139 -6.45 -10.19 7.83
N LYS A 140 -6.20 -11.48 7.63
CA LYS A 140 -6.80 -12.57 8.42
C LYS A 140 -6.18 -12.71 9.81
N SER A 141 -4.90 -12.37 9.98
CA SER A 141 -4.22 -12.48 11.28
C SER A 141 -4.49 -11.31 12.22
N LYS A 142 -5.06 -10.19 11.74
CA LYS A 142 -5.31 -8.98 12.54
C LYS A 142 -6.77 -8.57 12.45
N ASP A 143 -7.51 -8.68 13.56
CA ASP A 143 -8.96 -8.41 13.61
C ASP A 143 -9.35 -7.03 13.06
N THR A 144 -8.52 -6.01 13.31
CA THR A 144 -8.76 -4.65 12.82
C THR A 144 -8.71 -4.52 11.29
N LEU A 145 -7.98 -5.41 10.60
CA LEU A 145 -7.79 -5.39 9.16
C LEU A 145 -8.67 -6.38 8.39
N GLN A 146 -9.43 -7.25 9.07
CA GLN A 146 -10.32 -8.18 8.38
C GLN A 146 -11.36 -7.46 7.51
N ILE A 147 -11.85 -6.30 7.95
CA ILE A 147 -12.82 -5.49 7.19
C ILE A 147 -12.22 -4.99 5.86
N TYR A 148 -10.91 -4.79 5.82
CA TYR A 148 -10.18 -4.42 4.62
C TYR A 148 -9.89 -5.64 3.73
N GLY A 149 -9.50 -6.78 4.30
CA GLY A 149 -9.16 -7.99 3.53
C GLY A 149 -10.35 -8.75 2.94
N LYS A 150 -11.51 -8.73 3.60
CA LYS A 150 -12.70 -9.50 3.16
C LYS A 150 -13.17 -9.15 1.75
N PRO A 151 -13.36 -7.87 1.36
CA PRO A 151 -13.73 -7.52 -0.01
C PRO A 151 -12.74 -8.06 -1.05
N PHE A 152 -11.43 -8.01 -0.74
CA PHE A 152 -10.38 -8.53 -1.61
C PHE A 152 -10.50 -10.06 -1.78
N GLU A 153 -10.81 -10.80 -0.72
CA GLU A 153 -11.02 -12.25 -0.79
C GLU A 153 -12.13 -12.65 -1.78
N TYR A 154 -13.18 -11.83 -1.89
CA TYR A 154 -14.28 -12.09 -2.82
C TYR A 154 -14.02 -11.61 -4.24
N LEU A 155 -13.34 -10.48 -4.41
CA LEU A 155 -13.21 -9.80 -5.70
C LEU A 155 -11.86 -10.07 -6.39
N GLY A 156 -10.82 -10.41 -5.62
CA GLY A 156 -9.45 -10.55 -6.10
C GLY A 156 -8.76 -9.23 -6.44
N ASP A 157 -9.40 -8.09 -6.19
CA ASP A 157 -8.85 -6.76 -6.48
C ASP A 157 -9.38 -5.72 -5.47
N TYR A 158 -8.81 -4.52 -5.49
CA TYR A 158 -9.25 -3.41 -4.64
C TYR A 158 -10.68 -2.96 -5.01
N SER A 159 -11.53 -2.85 -3.99
CA SER A 159 -12.91 -2.38 -4.15
C SER A 159 -13.07 -0.95 -3.68
N ALA A 160 -14.14 -0.28 -4.10
CA ALA A 160 -14.50 1.04 -3.59
C ALA A 160 -14.56 1.10 -2.04
N SER A 161 -15.00 0.02 -1.39
CA SER A 161 -15.01 -0.07 0.07
C SER A 161 -13.61 -0.10 0.69
N MET A 162 -12.66 -0.78 0.02
CA MET A 162 -11.26 -0.80 0.45
C MET A 162 -10.61 0.56 0.26
N ASN A 163 -10.86 1.23 -0.87
CA ASN A 163 -10.36 2.59 -1.13
C ASN A 163 -10.88 3.54 -0.04
N SER A 164 -12.17 3.46 0.29
CA SER A 164 -12.76 4.27 1.36
C SER A 164 -12.16 3.96 2.73
N LEU A 165 -11.87 2.69 3.04
CA LEU A 165 -11.25 2.32 4.31
C LEU A 165 -9.82 2.87 4.40
N LEU A 166 -9.03 2.73 3.34
CA LEU A 166 -7.66 3.25 3.32
C LEU A 166 -7.66 4.77 3.46
N LEU A 167 -8.44 5.48 2.65
CA LEU A 167 -8.36 6.93 2.55
C LEU A 167 -9.03 7.66 3.73
N LYS A 168 -10.09 7.08 4.31
CA LYS A 168 -10.89 7.77 5.34
C LYS A 168 -10.79 7.16 6.73
N GLN A 169 -10.24 5.96 6.83
CA GLN A 169 -10.07 5.23 8.09
C GLN A 169 -8.64 4.71 8.19
N SER A 170 -7.67 5.55 7.79
CA SER A 170 -6.25 5.22 7.74
C SER A 170 -5.70 4.85 9.12
N GLU A 171 -6.30 5.36 10.21
CA GLU A 171 -5.94 5.03 11.60
C GLU A 171 -6.07 3.54 11.95
N ARG A 172 -6.74 2.75 11.10
CA ARG A 172 -6.82 1.28 11.26
C ARG A 172 -5.52 0.56 10.91
N PHE A 173 -4.66 1.20 10.15
CA PHE A 173 -3.41 0.65 9.66
C PHE A 173 -2.25 1.12 10.51
N ASP A 174 -1.30 0.23 10.73
CA ASP A 174 -0.03 0.55 11.36
C ASP A 174 0.99 0.98 10.28
N PHE A 175 1.33 2.26 10.26
CA PHE A 175 2.29 2.83 9.28
C PHE A 175 3.76 2.61 9.66
N GLU A 176 4.03 2.15 10.88
CA GLU A 176 5.35 1.72 11.34
C GLU A 176 5.59 0.25 11.04
N SER A 177 4.52 -0.57 11.00
CA SER A 177 4.60 -1.94 10.51
C SER A 177 5.02 -1.95 9.04
N LYS A 178 6.18 -2.55 8.77
CA LYS A 178 6.67 -2.79 7.40
C LYS A 178 5.63 -3.54 6.58
N ARG A 179 4.96 -4.52 7.19
CA ARG A 179 4.00 -5.37 6.50
C ARG A 179 2.72 -4.61 6.12
N GLU A 180 2.15 -3.84 7.04
CA GLU A 180 0.95 -3.06 6.78
C GLU A 180 1.25 -1.87 5.86
N PHE A 181 2.37 -1.19 6.06
CA PHE A 181 2.79 -0.11 5.17
C PHE A 181 3.06 -0.59 3.74
N LEU A 182 3.54 -1.82 3.55
CA LEU A 182 3.61 -2.43 2.23
C LEU A 182 2.21 -2.62 1.60
N LEU A 183 1.21 -3.07 2.36
CA LEU A 183 -0.16 -3.19 1.83
C LEU A 183 -0.72 -1.83 1.38
N ILE A 184 -0.49 -0.80 2.19
CA ILE A 184 -0.88 0.59 1.89
C ILE A 184 -0.17 1.10 0.65
N THR A 185 1.15 0.88 0.58
CA THR A 185 2.00 1.29 -0.54
C THR A 185 1.46 0.73 -1.86
N ILE A 186 1.26 -0.58 -1.93
CA ILE A 186 0.76 -1.21 -3.16
C ILE A 186 -0.65 -0.72 -3.50
N HIS A 187 -1.52 -0.49 -2.51
CA HIS A 187 -2.85 0.06 -2.75
C HIS A 187 -2.79 1.47 -3.33
N LEU A 188 -2.05 2.38 -2.70
CA LEU A 188 -1.93 3.76 -3.17
C LEU A 188 -1.37 3.83 -4.59
N LEU A 189 -0.33 3.04 -4.92
CA LEU A 189 0.21 2.96 -6.27
C LEU A 189 -0.83 2.43 -7.27
N THR A 190 -1.52 1.33 -6.92
CA THR A 190 -2.57 0.77 -7.79
C THR A 190 -3.70 1.76 -8.06
N LEU A 191 -4.09 2.54 -7.04
CA LEU A 191 -5.13 3.56 -7.16
C LEU A 191 -4.66 4.82 -7.91
N ASN A 192 -3.38 5.19 -7.78
CA ASN A 192 -2.81 6.39 -8.41
C ASN A 192 -2.46 6.18 -9.89
N TYR A 193 -2.11 4.95 -10.28
CA TYR A 193 -1.66 4.65 -11.64
C TYR A 193 -2.70 5.10 -12.68
N PRO A 194 -2.33 5.94 -13.66
CA PRO A 194 -3.29 6.52 -14.59
C PRO A 194 -3.83 5.47 -15.56
N GLU A 195 -5.12 5.59 -15.87
CA GLU A 195 -5.73 4.88 -17.00
C GLU A 195 -5.08 5.34 -18.32
N GLU A 196 -4.54 4.41 -19.10
CA GLU A 196 -3.94 4.69 -20.40
C GLU A 196 -4.88 4.24 -21.53
N THR A 197 -5.18 5.12 -22.48
CA THR A 197 -5.95 4.73 -23.67
C THR A 197 -5.07 4.04 -24.71
N PHE A 198 -5.57 2.98 -25.35
CA PHE A 198 -4.88 2.25 -26.41
C PHE A 198 -5.82 1.78 -27.53
#